data_AF-A0A3Q4GGU8-F1
#
_entry.id   AF-A0A3Q4GGU8-F1
#
_cell.length_a   1.000
_cell.length_b   1.000
_cell.length_c   1.000
_cell.angle_alpha   90.00
_cell.angle_beta   90.00
_cell.angle_gamma   90.00
#
_symmetry.space_group_name_H-M   'P 1'
#
loop_
_entity.id
_entity.type
_entity.pdbx_description
1 polymer ?
#
loop_
_entity_poly.entity_id
_entity_poly.type
_entity_poly.pdbx_seq_one_letter_code
_entity_poly.pdbx_strand_id
1 'polypeptide(L)'
;TLPISVLSLSHYLSTTYSYLFALTYIGWSLLDRRTTLPMLPWLVAEIRRRCEKGDCGPVMQPREVHLVLCPPFIRCVPTTSNNSSVFIFEHKAQLISRFIHNSNDLTYFAYLLRGQPDNPESEMSCHVFKACDPNQVGLLLSAQQF
;
A
#
# COMPACT_ATOMS: atom_id res chain seq x y z
N THR A 1 15.64 4.71 -25.24
CA THR A 1 16.50 4.06 -24.24
C THR A 1 17.05 5.14 -23.33
N LEU A 2 16.60 5.23 -22.08
CA LEU A 2 17.17 6.21 -21.14
C LEU A 2 18.60 5.77 -20.76
N PRO A 3 19.54 6.70 -20.53
CA PRO A 3 20.91 6.33 -20.19
C PRO A 3 20.95 5.57 -18.87
N ILE A 4 21.80 4.53 -18.79
CA ILE A 4 21.98 3.68 -17.60
C ILE A 4 22.29 4.51 -16.34
N SER A 5 22.96 5.65 -16.49
CA SER A 5 23.25 6.60 -15.41
C SER A 5 22.00 7.28 -14.82
N VAL A 6 20.99 7.58 -15.64
CA VAL A 6 19.76 8.25 -15.19
C VAL A 6 18.88 7.28 -14.40
N LEU A 7 18.80 6.02 -14.86
CA LEU A 7 18.12 4.94 -14.12
C LEU A 7 18.82 4.62 -12.79
N SER A 8 20.15 4.66 -12.77
CA SER A 8 20.92 4.47 -11.54
C SER A 8 20.75 5.63 -10.55
N LEU A 9 20.61 6.87 -11.02
CA LEU A 9 20.33 8.05 -10.20
C LEU A 9 18.89 8.03 -9.67
N SER A 10 17.89 7.72 -10.50
CA SER A 10 16.52 7.57 -10.02
C SER A 10 16.39 6.44 -9.00
N HIS A 11 17.08 5.32 -9.22
CA HIS A 11 17.13 4.21 -8.26
C HIS A 11 17.86 4.62 -6.96
N TYR A 12 19.02 5.29 -7.05
CA TYR A 12 19.76 5.79 -5.88
C TYR A 12 18.94 6.80 -5.07
N LEU A 13 18.29 7.76 -5.73
CA LEU A 13 17.39 8.71 -5.08
C LEU A 13 16.19 7.98 -4.43
N SER A 14 15.59 7.00 -5.12
CA SER A 14 14.49 6.20 -4.57
C SER A 14 14.90 5.32 -3.38
N THR A 15 16.17 4.96 -3.27
CA THR A 15 16.72 4.14 -2.18
C THR A 15 17.21 5.00 -1.01
N THR A 16 17.56 6.27 -1.26
CA THR A 16 18.16 7.18 -0.28
C THR A 16 17.15 8.17 0.31
N TYR A 17 16.14 8.56 -0.47
CA TYR A 17 15.11 9.50 -0.04
C TYR A 17 13.86 8.78 0.44
N SER A 18 13.33 9.26 1.55
CA SER A 18 12.02 8.84 2.03
C SER A 18 10.92 9.67 1.38
N TYR A 19 9.90 9.02 0.85
CA TYR A 19 8.72 9.68 0.29
C TYR A 19 7.56 9.60 1.28
N LEU A 20 6.80 10.68 1.40
CA LEU A 20 5.63 10.75 2.26
C LEU A 20 4.38 11.06 1.42
N PHE A 21 3.37 10.20 1.53
CA PHE A 21 2.11 10.34 0.82
C PHE A 21 0.96 10.49 1.83
N ALA A 22 0.23 11.61 1.77
CA ALA A 22 -1.00 11.79 2.54
C ALA A 22 -2.14 11.02 1.87
N LEU A 23 -2.73 10.06 2.58
CA LEU A 23 -3.71 9.12 2.07
C LEU A 23 -4.80 8.87 3.12
N THR A 24 -5.90 8.27 2.70
CA THR A 24 -6.83 7.62 3.62
C THR A 24 -6.58 6.11 3.61
N TYR A 25 -6.21 5.54 4.75
CA TYR A 25 -6.17 4.10 4.91
C TYR A 25 -7.58 3.57 5.12
N ILE A 26 -8.08 2.78 4.17
CA ILE A 26 -9.44 2.25 4.19
C ILE A 26 -9.52 1.02 5.08
N GLY A 27 -8.57 0.10 4.93
CA GLY A 27 -8.54 -1.13 5.71
C GLY A 27 -7.72 -2.22 5.05
N TRP A 28 -7.85 -3.44 5.58
CA TRP A 28 -7.13 -4.61 5.08
C TRP A 28 -7.93 -5.89 5.28
N SER A 29 -7.54 -6.96 4.59
CA SER A 29 -8.10 -8.29 4.83
C SER A 29 -7.08 -9.37 4.52
N LEU A 30 -7.15 -10.49 5.25
CA LEU A 30 -6.40 -11.70 4.92
C LEU A 30 -7.02 -12.35 3.69
N LEU A 31 -6.15 -12.88 2.84
CA LEU A 31 -6.52 -13.58 1.63
C LEU A 31 -6.46 -15.08 1.83
N ASP A 32 -7.57 -15.73 1.49
CA ASP A 32 -7.58 -17.18 1.30
C ASP A 32 -6.64 -17.55 0.14
N ARG A 33 -5.96 -18.70 0.24
CA ARG A 33 -5.07 -19.23 -0.79
C ARG A 33 -5.74 -19.41 -2.15
N ARG A 34 -7.06 -19.57 -2.17
CA ARG A 34 -7.88 -19.71 -3.39
C ARG A 34 -8.12 -18.38 -4.09
N THR A 35 -7.69 -17.25 -3.52
CA THR A 35 -7.84 -15.93 -4.12
C THR A 35 -6.99 -15.84 -5.38
N THR A 36 -7.64 -15.66 -6.52
CA THR A 36 -6.98 -15.50 -7.83
C THR A 36 -6.94 -14.04 -8.25
N LEU A 37 -6.08 -13.71 -9.24
CA LEU A 37 -5.94 -12.34 -9.75
C LEU A 37 -7.27 -11.69 -10.19
N PRO A 38 -8.17 -12.39 -10.89
CA PRO A 38 -9.47 -11.82 -11.27
C PRO A 38 -10.36 -11.46 -10.08
N MET A 39 -10.11 -12.04 -8.89
CA MET A 39 -10.89 -11.76 -7.68
C MET A 39 -10.41 -10.49 -6.96
N LEU A 40 -9.21 -9.99 -7.25
CA LEU A 40 -8.61 -8.86 -6.52
C LEU A 40 -9.44 -7.57 -6.58
N PRO A 41 -9.99 -7.15 -7.74
CA PRO A 41 -10.85 -5.96 -7.78
C PRO A 41 -12.09 -6.10 -6.88
N TRP A 42 -12.69 -7.29 -6.83
CA TRP A 42 -13.85 -7.56 -5.98
C TRP A 42 -13.48 -7.49 -4.50
N LEU A 43 -12.33 -8.06 -4.11
CA LEU A 43 -11.85 -7.99 -2.74
C LEU A 43 -11.62 -6.54 -2.29
N VAL A 44 -10.99 -5.71 -3.13
CA VAL A 44 -10.78 -4.29 -2.83
C VAL A 44 -12.13 -3.59 -2.64
N ALA A 45 -13.11 -3.86 -3.51
CA ALA A 45 -14.46 -3.34 -3.37
C ALA A 45 -15.13 -3.81 -2.07
N GLU A 46 -14.94 -5.06 -1.66
CA GLU A 46 -15.53 -5.60 -0.44
C GLU A 46 -14.89 -5.03 0.83
N ILE A 47 -13.56 -4.88 0.87
CA ILE A 47 -12.85 -4.20 1.98
C ILE A 47 -13.38 -2.77 2.10
N ARG A 48 -13.45 -2.05 0.98
CA ARG A 48 -14.01 -0.69 0.95
C ARG A 48 -15.42 -0.65 1.51
N ARG A 49 -16.31 -1.51 1.01
CA ARG A 49 -17.71 -1.56 1.41
C ARG A 49 -17.87 -1.82 2.92
N ARG A 50 -17.08 -2.73 3.49
CA ARG A 50 -17.16 -3.07 4.93
C ARG A 50 -16.60 -1.95 5.81
N CYS A 51 -15.47 -1.37 5.44
CA CYS A 51 -14.80 -0.35 6.23
C CYS A 51 -15.52 1.00 6.18
N GLU A 52 -15.97 1.44 5.00
CA GLU A 52 -16.69 2.72 4.83
C GLU A 52 -18.07 2.69 5.53
N LYS A 53 -18.70 1.53 5.62
CA LYS A 53 -19.98 1.37 6.33
C LYS A 53 -19.84 1.24 7.85
N GLY A 54 -18.61 1.12 8.36
CA GLY A 54 -18.33 0.94 9.79
C GLY A 54 -18.58 -0.48 10.32
N ASP A 55 -18.84 -1.46 9.44
CA ASP A 55 -19.16 -2.84 9.81
C ASP A 55 -17.95 -3.58 10.43
N CYS A 56 -16.73 -3.06 10.27
CA CYS A 56 -15.50 -3.66 10.81
C CYS A 56 -15.11 -3.17 12.22
N GLY A 57 -16.00 -2.45 12.92
CA GLY A 57 -15.73 -1.88 14.23
C GLY A 57 -14.83 -0.64 14.21
N PRO A 58 -14.57 0.00 15.37
CA PRO A 58 -13.89 1.30 15.45
C PRO A 58 -12.41 1.25 15.01
N VAL A 59 -11.80 0.06 14.99
CA VAL A 59 -10.39 -0.12 14.61
C VAL A 59 -10.19 -0.17 13.09
N MET A 60 -11.22 -0.49 12.30
CA MET A 60 -11.14 -0.60 10.83
C MET A 60 -11.95 0.48 10.09
N GLN A 61 -12.19 1.63 10.73
CA GLN A 61 -12.72 2.78 10.02
C GLN A 61 -11.63 3.47 9.16
N PRO A 62 -12.04 4.02 8.00
CA PRO A 62 -11.17 4.85 7.17
C PRO A 62 -10.57 5.99 8.00
N ARG A 63 -9.26 6.17 7.88
CA ARG A 63 -8.52 7.20 8.63
C ARG A 63 -7.45 7.84 7.80
N GLU A 64 -7.19 9.12 8.03
CA GLU A 64 -6.10 9.84 7.39
C GLU A 64 -4.75 9.36 7.92
N VAL A 65 -3.84 9.07 7.01
CA VAL A 65 -2.50 8.53 7.28
C VAL A 65 -1.47 9.18 6.38
N HIS A 66 -0.22 9.16 6.83
CA HIS A 66 0.93 9.28 5.96
C HIS A 66 1.50 7.90 5.68
N LEU A 67 1.58 7.53 4.41
CA LEU A 67 2.33 6.37 3.97
C LEU A 67 3.74 6.82 3.63
N VAL A 68 4.69 6.42 4.46
CA VAL A 68 6.10 6.78 4.34
C VAL A 68 6.86 5.62 3.72
N LEU A 69 7.39 5.82 2.52
CA LEU A 69 8.30 4.90 1.85
C LEU A 69 9.71 5.19 2.36
N CYS A 70 10.22 4.38 3.28
CA CYS A 70 11.57 4.50 3.86
C CYS A 70 12.31 3.19 3.61
N PRO A 71 13.06 3.03 2.51
CA PRO A 71 13.76 1.78 2.20
C PRO A 71 14.55 1.24 3.41
N PRO A 72 14.45 -0.06 3.73
CA PRO A 72 13.74 -1.13 3.02
C PRO A 72 12.26 -1.33 3.43
N PHE A 73 11.64 -0.35 4.09
CA PHE A 73 10.32 -0.43 4.71
C PHE A 73 9.29 0.51 4.09
N ILE A 74 8.02 0.17 4.30
CA ILE A 74 6.88 1.07 4.18
C ILE A 74 6.24 1.19 5.56
N ARG A 75 6.02 2.42 6.02
CA ARG A 75 5.34 2.72 7.28
C ARG A 75 4.06 3.46 7.03
N CYS A 76 3.02 3.08 7.75
CA CYS A 76 1.78 3.84 7.79
C CYS A 76 1.65 4.49 9.16
N VAL A 77 1.64 5.82 9.19
CA VAL A 77 1.56 6.61 10.42
C VAL A 77 0.30 7.47 10.41
N PRO A 78 -0.38 7.68 11.55
CA PRO A 78 -1.53 8.59 11.60
C PRO A 78 -1.13 10.04 11.29
N THR A 79 -1.95 10.78 10.52
CA THR A 79 -1.71 12.21 10.26
C THR A 79 -1.75 13.07 11.51
N THR A 80 -2.54 12.66 12.51
CA THR A 80 -2.71 13.36 13.79
C THR A 80 -1.53 13.17 14.76
N SER A 81 -0.57 12.31 14.43
CA SER A 81 0.57 12.02 15.30
C SER A 81 1.77 12.89 14.93
N ASN A 82 2.17 13.79 15.84
CA ASN A 82 3.43 14.53 15.73
C ASN A 82 4.66 13.66 16.07
N ASN A 83 4.44 12.42 16.54
CA ASN A 83 5.49 11.49 16.91
C ASN A 83 5.64 10.42 15.82
N SER A 84 6.71 10.52 15.02
CA SER A 84 7.01 9.57 13.94
C SER A 84 7.28 8.13 14.42
N SER A 85 7.43 7.92 15.73
CA SER A 85 7.59 6.60 16.35
C SER A 85 6.27 5.82 16.47
N VAL A 86 5.12 6.47 16.25
CA VAL A 86 3.80 5.83 16.29
C VAL A 86 3.40 5.43 14.87
N PHE A 87 3.52 4.14 14.56
CA PHE A 87 3.05 3.58 13.30
C PHE A 87 1.87 2.62 13.52
N ILE A 88 0.92 2.64 12.59
CA ILE A 88 -0.18 1.67 12.52
C ILE A 88 0.40 0.31 12.14
N PHE A 89 1.30 0.31 11.16
CA PHE A 89 2.09 -0.86 10.78
C PHE A 89 3.39 -0.42 10.09
N GLU A 90 4.36 -1.33 10.10
CA GLU A 90 5.57 -1.28 9.30
C GLU A 90 5.70 -2.59 8.53
N HIS A 91 5.90 -2.50 7.21
CA HIS A 91 6.09 -3.66 6.34
C HIS A 91 7.42 -3.56 5.61
N LYS A 92 8.10 -4.70 5.45
CA LYS A 92 9.27 -4.78 4.56
C LYS A 92 8.79 -4.68 3.11
N ALA A 93 9.33 -3.75 2.34
CA ALA A 93 8.90 -3.52 0.97
C ALA A 93 9.12 -4.76 0.08
N GLN A 94 10.16 -5.56 0.36
CA GLN A 94 10.42 -6.84 -0.32
C GLN A 94 9.30 -7.90 -0.19
N LEU A 95 8.42 -7.76 0.82
CA LEU A 95 7.28 -8.66 1.01
C LEU A 95 6.05 -8.23 0.19
N ILE A 96 6.07 -7.02 -0.37
CA ILE A 96 5.01 -6.56 -1.27
C ILE A 96 5.16 -7.29 -2.59
N SER A 97 4.20 -8.15 -2.86
CA SER A 97 4.20 -8.99 -4.06
C SER A 97 3.56 -8.30 -5.25
N ARG A 98 2.66 -7.33 -5.00
CA ARG A 98 1.83 -6.74 -6.05
C ARG A 98 1.16 -5.46 -5.59
N PHE A 99 1.05 -4.51 -6.50
CA PHE A 99 0.10 -3.39 -6.41
C PHE A 99 -1.13 -3.66 -7.27
N ILE A 100 -2.28 -3.26 -6.77
CA ILE A 100 -3.59 -3.39 -7.40
C ILE A 100 -4.17 -1.99 -7.52
N HIS A 101 -4.69 -1.65 -8.68
CA HIS A 101 -5.45 -0.43 -8.91
C HIS A 101 -6.81 -0.82 -9.50
N ASN A 102 -7.85 -0.08 -9.15
CA ASN A 102 -9.18 -0.28 -9.72
C ASN A 102 -9.32 0.58 -10.98
N SER A 103 -9.66 -0.02 -12.13
CA SER A 103 -9.84 0.72 -13.38
C SER A 103 -11.02 1.72 -13.32
N ASN A 104 -11.98 1.50 -12.43
CA ASN A 104 -13.17 2.34 -12.32
C ASN A 104 -12.95 3.56 -11.40
N ASP A 105 -11.99 3.50 -10.48
CA ASP A 105 -11.68 4.59 -9.56
C ASP A 105 -10.18 4.61 -9.28
N LEU A 106 -9.49 5.50 -9.99
CA LEU A 106 -8.03 5.62 -9.97
C LEU A 106 -7.50 6.26 -8.67
N THR A 107 -8.40 6.73 -7.78
CA THR A 107 -7.99 7.23 -6.46
C THR A 107 -7.75 6.09 -5.47
N TYR A 108 -8.27 4.90 -5.73
CA TYR A 108 -8.06 3.73 -4.87
C TYR A 108 -6.94 2.86 -5.41
N PHE A 109 -6.08 2.45 -4.50
CA PHE A 109 -5.08 1.43 -4.76
C PHE A 109 -4.96 0.49 -3.56
N ALA A 110 -4.40 -0.67 -3.82
CA ALA A 110 -4.09 -1.64 -2.80
C ALA A 110 -2.75 -2.31 -3.08
N TYR A 111 -2.18 -2.95 -2.07
CA TYR A 111 -1.05 -3.84 -2.29
C TYR A 111 -1.25 -5.15 -1.54
N LEU A 112 -0.64 -6.21 -2.07
CA LEU A 112 -0.61 -7.54 -1.48
C LEU A 112 0.71 -7.77 -0.77
N LEU A 113 0.64 -8.04 0.53
CA LEU A 113 1.78 -8.36 1.38
C LEU A 113 1.84 -9.87 1.61
N ARG A 114 3.01 -10.47 1.38
CA ARG A 114 3.29 -11.86 1.77
C ARG A 114 3.51 -11.95 3.28
N GLY A 115 2.89 -12.92 3.94
CA GLY A 115 3.11 -13.16 5.37
C GLY A 115 4.52 -13.68 5.68
N GLN A 116 4.93 -14.79 5.08
CA GLN A 116 6.27 -15.36 5.22
C GLN A 116 6.96 -15.51 3.85
N PRO A 117 8.17 -14.98 3.65
CA PRO A 117 8.87 -15.03 2.37
C PRO A 117 9.28 -16.46 1.98
N ASP A 118 9.66 -17.29 2.95
CA ASP A 118 10.17 -18.65 2.73
C ASP A 118 9.06 -19.71 2.67
N ASN A 119 7.82 -19.32 2.98
CA ASN A 119 6.67 -20.20 2.97
C ASN A 119 5.64 -19.72 1.92
N PRO A 120 5.62 -20.32 0.72
CA PRO A 120 4.66 -19.95 -0.33
C PRO A 120 3.20 -20.21 0.08
N GLU A 121 2.98 -21.04 1.10
CA GLU A 121 1.68 -21.35 1.66
C GLU A 121 1.22 -20.33 2.73
N SER A 122 2.03 -19.31 3.03
CA SER A 122 1.61 -18.26 3.95
C SER A 122 0.43 -17.46 3.41
N GLU A 123 -0.53 -17.15 4.27
CA GLU A 123 -1.60 -16.20 3.94
C GLU A 123 -0.99 -14.85 3.53
N MET A 124 -1.67 -14.20 2.59
CA MET A 124 -1.34 -12.86 2.14
C MET A 124 -2.33 -11.88 2.76
N SER A 125 -1.93 -10.63 2.98
CA SER A 125 -2.86 -9.55 3.33
C SER A 125 -2.99 -8.56 2.19
N CYS A 126 -4.21 -8.08 1.95
CA CYS A 126 -4.48 -6.98 1.04
C CYS A 126 -4.73 -5.71 1.86
N HIS A 127 -3.98 -4.64 1.60
CA HIS A 127 -4.13 -3.34 2.25
C HIS A 127 -4.64 -2.31 1.24
N VAL A 128 -5.72 -1.61 1.58
CA VAL A 128 -6.42 -0.69 0.67
C VAL A 128 -6.28 0.75 1.15
N PHE A 129 -5.94 1.64 0.22
CA PHE A 129 -5.77 3.07 0.44
C PHE A 129 -6.56 3.84 -0.60
N LYS A 130 -6.88 5.08 -0.24
CA LYS A 130 -7.43 6.08 -1.13
C LYS A 130 -6.50 7.29 -1.13
N ALA A 131 -6.11 7.75 -2.32
CA ALA A 131 -5.39 8.99 -2.53
C ALA A 131 -6.37 10.15 -2.73
N CYS A 132 -5.89 11.37 -2.49
CA CYS A 132 -6.66 12.58 -2.80
C CYS A 132 -6.75 12.82 -4.31
N ASP A 133 -5.73 12.39 -5.06
CA ASP A 133 -5.62 12.59 -6.50
C ASP A 133 -5.05 11.34 -7.22
N PRO A 134 -5.58 10.95 -8.39
CA PRO A 134 -5.06 9.81 -9.16
C PRO A 134 -3.57 9.87 -9.51
N ASN A 135 -3.02 11.08 -9.76
CA ASN A 135 -1.60 11.25 -10.08
C ASN A 135 -0.69 10.87 -8.91
N GLN A 136 -1.18 11.04 -7.67
CA GLN A 136 -0.46 10.63 -6.47
C GLN A 136 -0.26 9.11 -6.43
N VAL A 137 -1.24 8.34 -6.91
CA VAL A 137 -1.11 6.88 -7.06
C VAL A 137 -0.03 6.54 -8.09
N GLY A 138 -0.02 7.21 -9.23
CA GLY A 138 1.03 7.03 -10.26
C GLY A 138 2.43 7.36 -9.75
N LEU A 139 2.56 8.44 -8.97
CA LEU A 139 3.82 8.84 -8.34
C LEU A 139 4.30 7.80 -7.31
N LEU A 140 3.39 7.28 -6.48
CA LEU A 140 3.69 6.24 -5.50
C LEU A 140 4.19 4.96 -6.18
N LEU A 141 3.53 4.52 -7.25
CA LEU A 141 3.94 3.34 -8.01
C LEU A 141 5.32 3.54 -8.66
N SER A 142 5.62 4.76 -9.10
CA SER A 142 6.94 5.11 -9.66
C SER A 142 8.04 5.11 -8.59
N ALA A 143 7.74 5.59 -7.38
CA ALA A 143 8.64 5.58 -6.23
C ALA A 143 8.85 4.17 -5.61
N GLN A 144 8.12 3.16 -6.10
CA GLN A 144 8.23 1.76 -5.69
C GLN A 144 8.77 0.85 -6.79
N GLN A 145 9.25 1.37 -7.91
CA GLN A 145 9.92 0.54 -8.93
C GLN A 145 11.27 0.05 -8.37
N PHE A 146 11.24 -1.18 -7.85
CA PHE A 146 12.37 -2.04 -7.51
C PHE A 146 12.94 -2.72 -8.76
#